data_AF-A0A0G1K8I5-F1
#
_entry.id   AF-A0A0G1K8I5-F1
#
_cell.length_a   1.000
_cell.length_b   1.000
_cell.length_c   1.000
_cell.angle_alpha   90.00
_cell.angle_beta   90.00
_cell.angle_gamma   90.00
#
_symmetry.space_group_name_H-M   'P 1'
#
loop_
_entity.id
_entity.type
_entity.pdbx_description
1 polymer ?
#
loop_
_entity_poly.entity_id
_entity_poly.type
_entity_poly.pdbx_seq_one_letter_code
_entity_poly.pdbx_strand_id
1 'polypeptide(L)'
;MRYNNKVKKVWILTFLLLIPLAARAGEVSVSLGNLGTSGFEQVEQKQFNLEGVAFNWVMSDLGNDNIDELIVARFGSGGATHILVLRQDGSVISDFAPFPKNNGPVDYCLLNKKIFATTLTYPYELGIFEPAGKKISALKWPVTAPKDIFVACHNNDAVVTVGQKIFYYVDLG
;
A
#
# COMPACT_ATOMS: atom_id res chain seq x y z
N MET A 1 29.20 16.73 30.48
CA MET A 1 28.37 15.68 29.86
C MET A 1 27.80 16.24 28.56
N ARG A 2 28.28 15.82 27.39
CA ARG A 2 27.74 16.26 26.08
C ARG A 2 26.56 15.37 25.71
N TYR A 3 25.37 15.96 25.62
CA TYR A 3 24.14 15.27 25.20
C TYR A 3 24.20 15.07 23.68
N ASN A 4 24.23 13.81 23.23
CA ASN A 4 24.37 13.45 21.82
C ASN A 4 22.97 13.37 21.18
N ASN A 5 22.52 14.47 20.58
CA ASN A 5 21.25 14.54 19.86
C ASN A 5 21.37 13.83 18.49
N LYS A 6 21.24 12.51 18.47
CA LYS A 6 20.86 11.80 17.24
C LYS A 6 19.37 12.08 16.99
N VAL A 7 19.09 13.14 16.25
CA VAL A 7 17.75 13.45 15.76
C VAL A 7 17.30 12.28 14.88
N LYS A 8 16.28 11.53 15.33
CA LYS A 8 15.64 10.52 14.50
C LYS A 8 14.86 11.26 13.41
N LYS A 9 15.19 10.98 12.14
CA LYS A 9 14.45 11.52 10.99
C LYS A 9 13.01 11.02 11.07
N VAL A 10 12.05 11.94 11.06
CA VAL A 10 10.62 11.63 10.99
C VAL A 10 10.09 12.22 9.69
N TRP A 11 9.58 11.35 8.82
CA TRP A 11 8.98 11.73 7.54
C TRP A 11 7.50 12.02 7.76
N ILE A 12 7.04 13.22 7.38
CA ILE A 12 5.62 13.60 7.46
C ILE A 12 5.15 13.97 6.06
N LEU A 13 4.10 13.29 5.58
CA LEU A 13 3.48 13.52 4.28
C LEU A 13 2.21 14.37 4.47
N THR A 14 2.10 15.51 3.79
CA THR A 14 0.92 16.40 3.85
C THR A 14 0.20 16.37 2.50
N PHE A 15 -1.10 16.04 2.50
CA PHE A 15 -1.93 16.02 1.29
C PHE A 15 -2.69 17.35 1.10
N LEU A 16 -2.67 17.89 -0.13
CA LEU A 16 -3.58 18.94 -0.57
C LEU A 16 -4.52 18.33 -1.64
N LEU A 17 -5.74 17.99 -1.24
CA LEU A 17 -6.76 17.43 -2.12
C LEU A 17 -7.44 18.58 -2.91
N LEU A 18 -7.00 18.82 -4.14
CA LEU A 18 -7.75 19.60 -5.12
C LEU A 18 -8.44 18.62 -6.05
N ILE A 19 -9.73 18.36 -5.82
CA ILE A 19 -10.56 17.55 -6.72
C ILE A 19 -11.14 18.49 -7.80
N PRO A 20 -10.77 18.39 -9.08
CA PRO A 20 -11.61 18.92 -10.14
C PRO A 20 -12.75 17.92 -10.40
N LEU A 21 -13.98 18.41 -10.35
CA LEU A 21 -15.18 17.75 -10.88
C LEU A 21 -15.06 17.59 -12.41
N ALA A 22 -14.28 16.63 -12.89
CA ALA A 22 -14.42 16.06 -14.23
C ALA A 22 -13.57 14.80 -14.33
N ALA A 23 -14.19 13.69 -14.69
CA ALA A 23 -13.52 12.43 -14.99
C ALA A 23 -12.50 12.63 -16.12
N ARG A 24 -11.23 12.80 -15.75
CA ARG A 24 -10.07 12.76 -16.63
C ARG A 24 -8.99 12.06 -15.82
N ALA A 25 -8.20 11.19 -16.46
CA ALA A 25 -7.11 10.43 -15.83
C ALA A 25 -6.46 11.26 -14.71
N GLY A 26 -6.72 10.88 -13.46
CA GLY A 26 -6.39 11.71 -12.32
C GLY A 26 -4.90 11.61 -12.04
N GLU A 27 -4.17 12.71 -12.25
CA GLU A 27 -2.79 12.80 -11.82
C GLU A 27 -2.74 12.83 -10.29
N VAL A 28 -2.04 11.86 -9.68
CA VAL A 28 -1.80 11.83 -8.24
C VAL A 28 -0.38 12.33 -7.97
N SER A 29 -0.28 13.53 -7.38
CA SER A 29 1.01 14.08 -6.93
C SER A 29 1.29 13.63 -5.50
N VAL A 30 2.38 12.89 -5.30
CA VAL A 30 2.89 12.50 -3.99
C VAL A 30 4.12 13.35 -3.69
N SER A 31 4.08 14.14 -2.63
CA SER A 31 5.22 14.98 -2.21
C SER A 31 5.88 14.37 -0.98
N LEU A 32 7.12 13.91 -1.13
CA LEU A 32 7.95 13.47 0.00
C LEU A 32 8.57 14.71 0.66
N GLY A 33 8.57 14.76 1.99
CA GLY A 33 9.08 15.91 2.76
C GLY A 33 9.88 15.47 3.99
N ASN A 34 10.99 16.14 4.26
CA ASN A 34 11.75 15.99 5.50
C ASN A 34 11.24 17.00 6.53
N LEU A 35 10.90 16.53 7.73
CA LEU A 35 10.64 17.42 8.86
C LEU A 35 11.94 17.69 9.62
N GLY A 36 12.59 18.81 9.30
CA GLY A 36 13.77 19.31 10.00
C GLY A 36 13.42 20.27 11.14
N THR A 37 14.38 20.55 12.02
CA THR A 37 14.23 21.47 13.17
C THR A 37 14.07 22.95 12.78
N SER A 38 14.31 23.31 11.51
CA SER A 38 14.30 24.68 10.98
C SER A 38 13.14 24.97 10.01
N GLY A 39 12.15 24.08 9.91
CA GLY A 39 10.99 24.23 9.04
C GLY A 39 10.93 23.19 7.91
N PHE A 40 9.96 23.36 7.00
CA PHE A 40 9.83 22.56 5.80
C PHE A 40 10.97 22.90 4.84
N GLU A 41 11.97 22.03 4.77
CA GLU A 41 12.91 22.06 3.66
C GLU A 41 12.17 21.50 2.44
N GLN A 42 12.12 22.24 1.33
CA GLN A 42 11.54 21.74 0.08
C GLN A 42 12.36 20.53 -0.36
N VAL A 43 11.83 19.34 -0.11
CA VAL A 43 12.33 18.11 -0.68
C VAL A 43 11.75 17.98 -2.08
N GLU A 44 12.56 17.48 -3.01
CA GLU A 44 12.21 17.22 -4.40
C GLU A 44 10.84 16.55 -4.50
N GLN A 45 9.88 17.25 -5.10
CA GLN A 45 8.55 16.72 -5.36
C GLN A 45 8.61 15.88 -6.62
N LYS A 46 8.45 14.56 -6.47
CA LYS A 46 8.40 13.66 -7.60
C LYS A 46 6.96 13.28 -7.90
N GLN A 47 6.44 13.82 -8.99
CA GLN A 47 5.12 13.47 -9.48
C GLN A 47 5.20 12.12 -10.21
N PHE A 48 4.36 11.18 -9.79
CA PHE A 48 4.19 9.91 -10.48
C PHE A 48 2.89 9.95 -11.26
N ASN A 49 2.95 9.65 -12.56
CA ASN A 49 1.73 9.48 -13.34
C ASN A 49 1.17 8.08 -13.08
N LEU A 50 0.38 7.96 -12.02
CA LEU A 50 -0.35 6.73 -11.72
C LEU A 50 -1.62 6.75 -12.56
N GLU A 51 -1.70 5.88 -13.58
CA GLU A 51 -2.99 5.64 -14.22
C GLU A 51 -3.92 4.99 -13.18
N GLY A 52 -5.00 5.70 -12.82
CA GLY A 52 -5.97 5.27 -11.82
C GLY A 52 -5.82 5.98 -10.47
N VAL A 53 -6.88 5.97 -9.67
CA VAL A 53 -6.83 6.53 -8.31
C VAL A 53 -6.15 5.52 -7.39
N ALA A 54 -5.16 5.98 -6.62
CA ALA A 54 -4.55 5.22 -5.54
C ALA A 54 -5.25 5.53 -4.21
N PHE A 55 -5.56 4.50 -3.42
CA PHE A 55 -6.29 4.66 -2.16
C PHE A 55 -5.50 4.22 -0.92
N ASN A 56 -4.41 3.48 -1.11
CA ASN A 56 -3.50 3.05 -0.04
C ASN A 56 -2.08 2.94 -0.62
N TRP A 57 -1.07 3.24 0.22
CA TRP A 57 0.35 3.23 -0.11
C TRP A 57 1.19 2.83 1.10
N VAL A 58 2.32 2.17 0.86
CA VAL A 58 3.31 1.80 1.89
C VAL A 58 4.70 1.86 1.29
N MET A 59 5.70 2.18 2.10
CA MET A 59 7.11 2.17 1.71
C MET A 59 7.88 1.13 2.52
N SER A 60 8.79 0.41 1.87
CA SER A 60 9.69 -0.54 2.53
C SER A 60 10.83 -0.91 1.61
N ASP A 61 12.01 -1.12 2.18
CA ASP A 61 13.13 -1.77 1.52
C ASP A 61 12.83 -3.26 1.30
N LEU A 62 12.42 -3.62 0.09
CA LEU A 62 12.17 -4.97 -0.36
C LEU A 62 13.48 -5.65 -0.81
N GLY A 63 14.42 -4.89 -1.37
CA GLY A 63 15.68 -5.38 -1.94
C GLY A 63 16.82 -5.68 -0.96
N ASN A 64 16.74 -5.20 0.28
CA ASN A 64 17.85 -5.06 1.24
C ASN A 64 19.00 -4.17 0.72
N ASP A 65 18.71 -3.16 -0.08
CA ASP A 65 19.70 -2.20 -0.58
C ASP A 65 19.69 -0.86 0.18
N ASN A 66 18.90 -0.77 1.25
CA ASN A 66 18.61 0.44 2.03
C ASN A 66 17.87 1.53 1.24
N ILE A 67 17.19 1.17 0.16
CA ILE A 67 16.33 2.06 -0.62
C ILE A 67 14.90 1.55 -0.50
N ASP A 68 14.00 2.37 0.04
CA ASP A 68 12.59 1.99 0.14
C ASP A 68 11.92 2.01 -1.24
N GLU A 69 11.24 0.93 -1.60
CA GLU A 69 10.28 0.89 -2.68
C GLU A 69 8.93 1.47 -2.24
N LEU A 70 8.20 2.04 -3.21
CA LEU A 70 6.83 2.49 -3.03
C LEU A 70 5.87 1.42 -3.56
N ILE A 71 4.98 0.94 -2.71
CA ILE A 71 3.91 0.01 -3.08
C ILE A 71 2.60 0.79 -3.02
N VAL A 72 1.80 0.73 -4.09
CA VAL A 72 0.48 1.39 -4.18
C VAL A 72 -0.59 0.44 -4.72
N ALA A 73 -1.80 0.54 -4.21
CA ALA A 73 -2.97 -0.06 -4.85
C ALA A 73 -3.61 0.97 -5.79
N ARG A 74 -3.84 0.59 -7.06
CA ARG A 74 -4.45 1.46 -8.08
C ARG A 74 -5.50 0.71 -8.89
N PHE A 75 -6.48 1.42 -9.45
CA PHE A 75 -7.34 0.83 -10.47
C PHE A 75 -6.60 0.68 -11.80
N GLY A 76 -6.46 -0.56 -12.27
CA GLY A 76 -5.93 -0.86 -13.60
C GLY A 76 -6.99 -0.73 -14.70
N SER A 77 -6.55 -0.87 -15.94
CA SER A 77 -7.43 -0.91 -17.11
C SER A 77 -8.45 -2.05 -16.97
N GLY A 78 -9.74 -1.74 -17.10
CA GLY A 78 -10.82 -2.73 -16.95
C GLY A 78 -11.40 -2.85 -15.54
N GLY A 79 -10.97 -1.99 -14.59
CA GLY A 79 -11.57 -1.88 -13.26
C GLY A 79 -11.02 -2.85 -12.21
N ALA A 80 -10.13 -3.77 -12.59
CA ALA A 80 -9.41 -4.59 -11.63
C ALA A 80 -8.41 -3.74 -10.85
N THR A 81 -8.37 -3.89 -9.53
CA THR A 81 -7.33 -3.24 -8.73
C THR A 81 -6.03 -4.00 -8.87
N HIS A 82 -4.96 -3.25 -9.12
CA HIS A 82 -3.61 -3.72 -9.22
C HIS A 82 -2.79 -3.23 -8.03
N ILE A 83 -1.80 -4.03 -7.65
CA ILE A 83 -0.73 -3.60 -6.75
C ILE A 83 0.48 -3.29 -7.63
N LEU A 84 0.92 -2.04 -7.55
CA LEU A 84 2.05 -1.51 -8.29
C LEU A 84 3.21 -1.29 -7.31
N VAL A 85 4.38 -1.83 -7.65
CA VAL A 85 5.62 -1.65 -6.90
C VAL A 85 6.58 -0.81 -7.74
N LEU A 86 7.04 0.29 -7.16
CA LEU A 86 7.86 1.30 -7.82
C LEU A 86 9.19 1.47 -7.07
N ARG A 87 10.27 1.69 -7.83
CA ARG A 87 11.49 2.27 -7.29
C ARG A 87 11.26 3.74 -6.95
N GLN A 88 12.14 4.33 -6.14
CA GLN A 88 12.16 5.78 -5.88
C GLN A 88 12.25 6.62 -7.15
N ASP A 89 12.87 6.08 -8.20
CA ASP A 89 12.97 6.77 -9.48
C ASP A 89 11.66 6.77 -10.29
N GLY A 90 10.64 6.03 -9.84
CA GLY A 90 9.35 5.84 -10.52
C GLY A 90 9.32 4.70 -11.52
N SER A 91 10.44 4.00 -11.73
CA SER A 91 10.45 2.80 -12.55
C SER A 91 9.64 1.68 -11.90
N VAL A 92 8.86 0.98 -12.72
CA VAL A 92 8.04 -0.13 -12.28
C VAL A 92 8.91 -1.36 -12.01
N ILE A 93 8.77 -1.93 -10.82
CA ILE A 93 9.33 -3.24 -10.45
C ILE A 93 8.34 -4.33 -10.83
N SER A 94 7.07 -4.16 -10.42
CA SER A 94 6.00 -5.09 -10.72
C SER A 94 4.66 -4.38 -10.74
N ASP A 95 3.74 -4.95 -11.50
CA ASP A 95 2.34 -4.51 -11.61
C ASP A 95 1.48 -5.76 -11.78
N PHE A 96 0.63 -6.07 -10.79
CA PHE A 96 -0.16 -7.29 -10.81
C PHE A 96 -1.55 -7.11 -10.20
N ALA A 97 -2.53 -7.81 -10.77
CA ALA A 97 -3.85 -7.96 -10.18
C ALA A 97 -3.84 -9.12 -9.17
N PRO A 98 -3.87 -8.88 -7.85
CA PRO A 98 -3.88 -9.95 -6.85
C PRO A 98 -5.11 -10.86 -6.99
N PHE A 99 -6.22 -10.30 -7.49
CA PHE A 99 -7.50 -10.99 -7.66
C PHE A 99 -8.09 -10.72 -9.06
N PRO A 100 -7.58 -11.38 -10.11
CA PRO A 100 -7.91 -11.04 -11.50
C PRO A 100 -9.38 -11.29 -11.88
N LYS A 101 -10.13 -12.07 -11.10
CA LYS A 101 -11.57 -12.30 -11.30
C LYS A 101 -12.45 -11.28 -10.58
N ASN A 102 -11.83 -10.33 -9.86
CA ASN A 102 -12.52 -9.36 -9.05
C ASN A 102 -12.19 -7.94 -9.54
N ASN A 103 -13.23 -7.20 -9.93
CA ASN A 103 -13.14 -5.81 -10.39
C ASN A 103 -13.38 -4.80 -9.25
N GLY A 104 -13.12 -5.22 -8.02
CA GLY A 104 -13.35 -4.42 -6.83
C GLY A 104 -12.07 -3.88 -6.20
N PRO A 105 -12.21 -2.89 -5.32
CA PRO A 105 -11.08 -2.34 -4.60
C PRO A 105 -10.43 -3.41 -3.72
N VAL A 106 -9.11 -3.26 -3.55
CA VAL A 106 -8.28 -4.10 -2.72
C VAL A 106 -7.74 -3.26 -1.57
N ASP A 107 -7.89 -3.77 -0.36
CA ASP A 107 -7.11 -3.28 0.77
C ASP A 107 -5.86 -4.16 0.92
N TYR A 108 -4.77 -3.58 1.41
CA TYR A 108 -3.55 -4.33 1.61
C TYR A 108 -2.67 -3.75 2.70
N CYS A 109 -1.80 -4.59 3.23
CA CYS A 109 -0.70 -4.17 4.08
C CYS A 109 0.56 -4.99 3.78
N LEU A 110 1.70 -4.50 4.26
CA LEU A 110 3.00 -5.12 4.08
C LEU A 110 3.52 -5.65 5.42
N LEU A 111 3.96 -6.91 5.44
CA LEU A 111 4.55 -7.55 6.60
C LEU A 111 5.66 -8.50 6.17
N ASN A 112 6.85 -8.38 6.75
CA ASN A 112 8.01 -9.21 6.42
C ASN A 112 8.27 -9.32 4.90
N LYS A 113 8.19 -8.19 4.20
CA LYS A 113 8.34 -8.06 2.74
C LYS A 113 7.31 -8.87 1.92
N LYS A 114 6.22 -9.30 2.54
CA LYS A 114 5.09 -9.96 1.89
C LYS A 114 3.89 -9.02 1.89
N ILE A 115 3.13 -9.08 0.82
CA ILE A 115 1.94 -8.27 0.61
C ILE A 115 0.73 -9.10 1.00
N PHE A 116 0.02 -8.64 2.02
CA PHE A 116 -1.27 -9.18 2.42
C PHE A 116 -2.35 -8.33 1.78
N ALA A 117 -3.13 -8.90 0.88
CA ALA A 117 -4.16 -8.17 0.16
C ALA A 117 -5.52 -8.85 0.35
N THR A 118 -6.58 -8.07 0.46
CA THR A 118 -7.95 -8.56 0.56
C THR A 118 -8.83 -7.99 -0.53
N THR A 119 -9.80 -8.77 -1.00
CA THR A 119 -10.89 -8.22 -1.81
C THR A 119 -11.94 -7.56 -0.92
N LEU A 120 -12.39 -6.36 -1.30
CA LEU A 120 -13.50 -5.67 -0.62
C LEU A 120 -14.88 -6.06 -1.19
N THR A 121 -14.89 -6.93 -2.20
CA THR A 121 -16.07 -7.39 -2.94
C THR A 121 -16.06 -8.91 -3.06
N TYR A 122 -17.24 -9.51 -3.16
CA TYR A 122 -17.39 -10.94 -3.33
C TYR A 122 -16.76 -11.44 -4.65
N PRO A 123 -16.03 -12.59 -4.65
CA PRO A 123 -15.71 -13.43 -3.49
C PRO A 123 -14.65 -12.80 -2.59
N TYR A 124 -14.88 -12.90 -1.28
CA TYR A 124 -13.99 -12.40 -0.25
C TYR A 124 -12.79 -13.33 -0.08
N GLU A 125 -11.60 -12.81 -0.35
CA GLU A 125 -10.36 -13.55 -0.36
C GLU A 125 -9.24 -12.73 0.27
N LEU A 126 -8.43 -13.38 1.11
CA LEU A 126 -7.13 -12.88 1.56
C LEU A 126 -6.07 -13.62 0.77
N GLY A 127 -5.17 -12.89 0.13
CA GLY A 127 -4.01 -13.43 -0.55
C GLY A 127 -2.72 -12.90 0.06
N ILE A 128 -1.71 -13.77 0.10
CA ILE A 128 -0.34 -13.40 0.47
C ILE A 128 0.52 -13.47 -0.80
N PHE A 129 1.22 -12.41 -1.11
CA PHE A 129 2.00 -12.26 -2.34
C PHE A 129 3.44 -11.85 -2.05
N GLU A 130 4.36 -12.34 -2.88
CA GLU A 130 5.68 -11.73 -3.03
C GLU A 130 5.53 -10.37 -3.73
N PRO A 131 6.45 -9.41 -3.53
CA PRO A 131 6.39 -8.12 -4.23
C PRO A 131 6.41 -8.23 -5.76
N ALA A 132 6.98 -9.31 -6.31
CA ALA A 132 6.93 -9.61 -7.74
C ALA A 132 5.53 -10.07 -8.24
N GLY A 133 4.53 -10.15 -7.35
CA GLY A 133 3.16 -10.56 -7.68
C GLY A 133 2.88 -12.06 -7.63
N LYS A 134 3.90 -12.86 -7.30
CA LYS A 134 3.72 -14.31 -7.11
C LYS A 134 2.89 -14.56 -5.84
N LYS A 135 1.76 -15.23 -6.02
CA LYS A 135 0.90 -15.65 -4.91
C LYS A 135 1.55 -16.78 -4.13
N ILE A 136 1.71 -16.59 -2.83
CA ILE A 136 2.26 -17.57 -1.88
C ILE A 136 1.14 -18.44 -1.31
N SER A 137 0.07 -17.81 -0.83
CA SER A 137 -1.05 -18.48 -0.19
C SER A 137 -2.34 -17.66 -0.35
N ALA A 138 -3.48 -18.29 -0.10
CA ALA A 138 -4.74 -17.60 0.06
C ALA A 138 -5.69 -18.31 1.01
N LEU A 139 -6.50 -17.50 1.68
CA LEU A 139 -7.65 -17.94 2.47
C LEU A 139 -8.92 -17.40 1.80
N LYS A 140 -9.86 -18.30 1.53
CA LYS A 140 -11.19 -17.94 1.02
C LYS A 140 -12.20 -18.13 2.14
N TRP A 141 -13.05 -17.15 2.36
CA TRP A 141 -14.14 -17.30 3.31
C TRP A 141 -15.35 -17.95 2.63
N PRO A 142 -15.92 -19.02 3.23
CA PRO A 142 -17.05 -19.76 2.64
C PRO A 142 -18.40 -19.02 2.77
N VAL A 143 -18.42 -17.87 3.43
CA VAL A 143 -19.65 -17.14 3.76
C VAL A 143 -19.94 -16.04 2.74
N THR A 144 -21.22 -15.74 2.56
CA THR A 144 -21.70 -14.40 2.18
C THR A 144 -21.23 -13.43 3.28
N ALA A 145 -19.98 -12.99 3.20
CA ALA A 145 -19.31 -12.27 4.27
C ALA A 145 -19.90 -10.85 4.44
N PRO A 146 -19.78 -10.26 5.66
CA PRO A 146 -20.25 -8.91 5.96
C PRO A 146 -19.61 -7.85 5.06
N LYS A 147 -20.26 -6.68 5.01
CA LYS A 147 -20.00 -5.59 4.06
C LYS A 147 -18.56 -5.07 4.02
N ASP A 148 -17.74 -5.36 5.03
CA ASP A 148 -16.43 -4.75 5.19
C ASP A 148 -15.37 -5.81 5.58
N ILE A 149 -14.29 -5.88 4.81
CA ILE A 149 -13.07 -6.62 5.15
C ILE A 149 -11.92 -5.64 5.15
N PHE A 150 -11.09 -5.63 6.18
CA PHE A 150 -9.89 -4.80 6.21
C PHE A 150 -8.69 -5.64 6.60
N VAL A 151 -7.53 -5.23 6.10
CA VAL A 151 -6.26 -5.85 6.47
C VAL A 151 -5.28 -4.79 6.95
N ALA A 152 -4.77 -4.97 8.15
CA ALA A 152 -3.81 -4.07 8.76
C ALA A 152 -2.61 -4.87 9.25
N CYS A 153 -1.42 -4.32 9.06
CA CYS A 153 -0.18 -4.92 9.55
C CYS A 153 0.37 -4.04 10.67
N HIS A 154 0.74 -4.64 11.79
CA HIS A 154 1.36 -3.91 12.91
C HIS A 154 2.44 -4.76 13.56
N ASN A 155 3.65 -4.21 13.66
CA ASN A 155 4.85 -4.92 14.11
C ASN A 155 5.07 -6.19 13.28
N ASN A 156 4.80 -7.36 13.88
CA ASN A 156 5.00 -8.67 13.29
C ASN A 156 3.68 -9.40 12.97
N ASP A 157 2.53 -8.72 13.16
CA ASP A 157 1.21 -9.32 13.04
C ASP A 157 0.44 -8.73 11.86
N ALA A 158 -0.29 -9.60 11.16
CA ALA A 158 -1.32 -9.21 10.20
C ALA A 158 -2.70 -9.44 10.83
N VAL A 159 -3.46 -8.36 10.98
CA VAL A 159 -4.82 -8.40 11.51
C VAL A 159 -5.79 -8.26 10.35
N VAL A 160 -6.70 -9.21 10.22
CA VAL A 160 -7.78 -9.16 9.23
C VAL A 160 -9.09 -9.01 9.97
N THR A 161 -9.86 -7.97 9.66
CA THR A 161 -11.20 -7.81 10.19
C THR A 161 -12.22 -8.17 9.12
N VAL A 162 -13.29 -8.87 9.53
CA VAL A 162 -14.41 -9.21 8.64
C VAL A 162 -15.69 -8.84 9.39
N GLY A 163 -16.27 -7.69 9.00
CA GLY A 163 -17.31 -7.01 9.78
C GLY A 163 -16.79 -6.58 11.15
N GLN A 164 -17.53 -6.90 12.21
CA GLN A 164 -17.13 -6.60 13.61
C GLN A 164 -16.22 -7.67 14.23
N LYS A 165 -15.87 -8.72 13.48
CA LYS A 165 -15.03 -9.82 13.98
C LYS A 165 -13.58 -9.57 13.59
N ILE A 166 -12.70 -9.62 14.59
CA ILE A 166 -11.26 -9.56 14.40
C ILE A 166 -10.75 -11.00 14.23
N PHE A 167 -10.13 -11.27 13.10
CA PHE A 167 -9.39 -12.50 12.84
C PHE A 167 -7.90 -12.15 12.86
N TYR A 168 -7.19 -12.65 13.87
CA TYR A 168 -5.74 -12.54 13.89
C TYR A 168 -5.18 -13.55 12.90
N TYR A 169 -4.42 -13.08 11.92
CA TYR A 169 -3.59 -13.96 11.11
C TYR A 169 -2.21 -14.02 11.76
N VAL A 170 -1.82 -15.25 12.10
CA VAL A 170 -0.70 -15.57 12.96
C VAL A 170 0.63 -15.28 12.27
N ASP A 171 1.51 -14.66 13.07
CA ASP A 171 2.97 -14.70 13.10
C ASP A 171 3.62 -15.47 11.94
N LEU A 172 4.30 -14.72 11.08
CA LEU A 172 4.99 -15.27 9.91
C LEU A 172 6.35 -15.93 10.23
N GLY A 173 6.79 -15.92 11.49
CA GLY A 173 8.10 -16.46 11.90
C GLY A 173 9.27 -15.59 11.47
#